data_AF-A0AAD7XAZ3-F1
#
_entry.id   AF-A0AAD7XAZ3-F1
#
_cell.length_a   1.000
_cell.length_b   1.000
_cell.length_c   1.000
_cell.angle_alpha   90.00
_cell.angle_beta   90.00
_cell.angle_gamma   90.00
#
_symmetry.space_group_name_H-M   'P 1'
#
loop_
_entity.id
_entity.type
_entity.pdbx_description
1 polymer ?
#
loop_
_entity_poly.entity_id
_entity_poly.type
_entity_poly.pdbx_seq_one_letter_code
_entity_poly.pdbx_strand_id
1 'polypeptide(L)'
;MRPTLVRLVRVLPRSQVDPALRPVPAPIRSDAPRPSLIEILQKRQEEAGADFPSNIRIEALEAKTALRGLPREARKTLAAMLKEH
;
A
#
# COMPACT_ATOMS: atom_id res chain seq x y z
N MET A 1 33.81 11.51 42.73
CA MET A 1 33.50 11.98 41.35
C MET A 1 32.05 12.39 41.27
N ARG A 2 31.71 13.59 40.75
CA ARG A 2 30.32 14.04 40.57
C ARG A 2 29.85 13.78 39.12
N PRO A 3 28.68 13.16 38.90
CA PRO A 3 28.14 13.00 37.55
C PRO A 3 27.67 14.36 37.01
N THR A 4 28.11 14.73 35.80
CA THR A 4 27.65 15.91 35.06
C THR A 4 27.06 15.46 33.72
N LEU A 5 26.07 16.19 33.18
CA LEU A 5 25.36 15.82 31.94
C LEU A 5 26.30 15.49 30.76
N VAL A 6 27.38 16.24 30.60
CA VAL A 6 28.41 16.04 29.57
C VAL A 6 29.14 14.69 29.72
N ARG A 7 29.21 14.14 30.94
CA ARG A 7 29.82 12.84 31.24
C ARG A 7 28.84 11.66 31.10
N LEU A 8 27.54 11.93 30.96
CA LEU A 8 26.50 10.90 30.79
C LEU A 8 26.18 10.59 29.32
N VAL A 9 26.54 11.49 28.40
CA VAL A 9 26.25 11.34 26.97
C VAL A 9 27.55 11.19 26.21
N ARG A 10 27.77 10.03 25.58
CA ARG A 10 28.92 9.77 24.70
C ARG A 10 28.50 10.04 23.26
N VAL A 11 29.05 11.10 22.66
CA VAL A 11 28.88 11.37 21.24
C VAL A 11 29.82 10.43 20.46
N LEU A 12 29.26 9.56 19.63
CA LEU A 12 30.00 8.63 18.78
C LEU A 12 29.96 9.08 17.31
N PRO A 13 31.06 8.99 16.56
CA PRO A 13 31.06 9.25 15.13
C PRO A 13 30.23 8.19 14.39
N ARG A 14 29.55 8.60 13.31
CA ARG A 14 28.59 7.75 12.56
C ARG A 14 29.20 6.46 12.01
N SER A 15 30.52 6.42 11.79
CA SER A 15 31.25 5.23 11.33
C SER A 15 31.37 4.12 12.38
N GLN A 16 31.18 4.44 13.67
CA GLN A 16 31.24 3.49 14.77
C GLN A 16 29.87 2.93 15.18
N VAL A 17 28.80 3.38 14.50
CA VAL A 17 27.44 2.92 14.75
C VAL A 17 27.04 1.98 13.62
N ASP A 18 26.61 0.77 13.98
CA ASP A 18 26.10 -0.19 13.00
C ASP A 18 24.91 0.41 12.24
N PRO A 19 24.97 0.51 10.89
CA PRO A 19 23.87 1.04 10.09
C PRO A 19 22.57 0.24 10.22
N ALA A 20 22.63 -1.02 10.66
CA ALA A 20 21.46 -1.85 10.95
C ALA A 20 20.72 -1.41 12.23
N LEU A 21 21.36 -0.68 13.14
CA LEU A 21 20.75 -0.15 14.36
C LEU A 21 19.93 1.13 14.13
N ARG A 22 19.67 1.52 12.87
CA ARG A 22 18.76 2.63 12.59
C ARG A 22 17.37 2.24 13.08
N PRO A 23 16.78 2.97 14.05
CA PRO A 23 15.39 2.77 14.39
C PRO A 23 14.57 3.25 13.20
N VAL A 24 14.17 2.31 12.34
CA VAL A 24 13.16 2.57 11.33
C VAL A 24 11.85 2.67 12.10
N PRO A 25 11.16 3.82 12.09
CA PRO A 25 9.86 3.91 12.74
C PRO A 25 8.95 2.84 12.14
N ALA A 26 8.24 2.12 13.00
CA ALA A 26 7.27 1.14 12.53
C ALA A 26 6.29 1.85 11.59
N PRO A 27 5.92 1.23 10.44
CA PRO A 27 4.96 1.83 9.55
C PRO A 27 3.66 2.07 10.32
N ILE A 28 3.20 3.32 10.33
CA ILE A 28 1.91 3.67 10.93
C ILE A 28 0.84 3.03 10.04
N ARG A 29 0.24 1.96 10.53
CA ARG A 29 -0.88 1.32 9.86
C ARG A 29 -2.07 2.27 10.01
N SER A 30 -2.53 2.83 8.89
CA SER A 30 -3.78 3.58 8.88
C SER A 30 -4.92 2.59 8.78
N ASP A 31 -5.69 2.40 9.85
CA ASP A 31 -6.91 1.60 9.83
C ASP A 31 -8.07 2.31 9.12
N ALA A 32 -7.85 3.54 8.66
CA ALA A 32 -8.81 4.28 7.86
C ALA A 32 -9.01 3.57 6.51
N PRO A 33 -10.26 3.24 6.14
CA PRO A 33 -10.55 2.67 4.83
C PRO A 33 -10.16 3.68 3.76
N ARG A 34 -9.20 3.32 2.90
CA ARG A 34 -8.82 4.13 1.75
C ARG A 34 -9.67 3.70 0.56
N PRO A 35 -10.17 4.64 -0.24
CA PRO A 35 -10.86 4.29 -1.46
C PRO A 35 -9.90 3.55 -2.40
N SER A 36 -10.41 2.54 -3.09
CA SER A 36 -9.61 1.81 -4.08
C SER A 36 -9.24 2.73 -5.24
N LEU A 37 -8.17 2.40 -5.97
CA LEU A 37 -7.78 3.17 -7.16
C LEU A 37 -8.91 3.21 -8.20
N ILE A 38 -9.66 2.10 -8.32
CA ILE A 38 -10.80 2.00 -9.23
C ILE A 38 -11.90 3.00 -8.85
N GLU A 39 -12.25 3.09 -7.56
CA GLU A 39 -13.23 4.08 -7.07
C GLU A 39 -12.78 5.52 -7.35
N ILE A 40 -11.49 5.82 -7.17
CA ILE A 40 -10.93 7.14 -7.45
C ILE A 40 -11.05 7.46 -8.94
N LEU A 41 -10.73 6.50 -9.81
CA LEU A 41 -10.79 6.69 -11.26
C LEU A 41 -12.23 6.81 -11.76
N GLN A 42 -13.17 6.06 -11.18
CA GLN A 42 -14.60 6.17 -11.49
C GLN A 42 -15.14 7.55 -11.15
N LYS A 43 -14.85 8.06 -9.95
CA LYS A 43 -15.22 9.43 -9.55
C LYS A 43 -14.65 10.48 -10.51
N ARG A 44 -13.38 10.34 -10.88
CA ARG A 44 -12.75 11.25 -11.85
C ARG A 44 -13.38 11.18 -13.24
N GLN A 45 -13.82 10.00 -13.66
CA GLN A 45 -14.52 9.82 -14.93
C GLN A 45 -15.90 10.48 -14.90
N GLU A 46 -16.63 10.34 -13.80
CA GLU A 46 -17.92 11.01 -13.59
C GLU A 46 -17.78 12.53 -13.55
N GLU A 47 -16.75 13.04 -12.86
CA GLU A 47 -16.47 14.49 -12.74
C GLU A 47 -16.01 15.12 -14.06
N ALA A 48 -15.15 14.42 -14.83
CA ALA A 48 -14.58 14.95 -16.07
C ALA A 48 -15.51 14.75 -17.29
N GLY A 49 -16.42 13.78 -17.26
CA GLY A 49 -17.37 13.52 -18.33
C GLY A 49 -16.68 13.35 -19.70
N ALA A 50 -16.93 14.31 -20.61
CA ALA A 50 -16.38 14.31 -21.97
C ALA A 50 -14.86 14.59 -22.03
N ASP A 51 -14.30 15.24 -21.01
CA ASP A 51 -12.88 15.57 -20.93
C ASP A 51 -12.04 14.43 -20.34
N PHE A 52 -12.68 13.32 -19.97
CA PHE A 52 -11.95 12.18 -19.41
C PHE A 52 -11.04 11.54 -20.48
N PRO A 53 -9.77 11.26 -20.15
CA PRO A 53 -8.80 10.70 -21.08
C PRO A 53 -9.27 9.38 -21.70
N SER A 54 -9.34 9.36 -23.03
CA SER A 54 -9.81 8.19 -23.81
C SER A 54 -8.86 6.99 -23.77
N ASN A 55 -7.61 7.20 -23.34
CA ASN A 55 -6.61 6.14 -23.15
C ASN A 55 -6.77 5.37 -21.84
N ILE A 56 -7.66 5.79 -20.93
CA ILE A 56 -7.93 5.08 -19.68
C ILE A 56 -9.30 4.40 -19.79
N ARG A 57 -9.31 3.06 -19.87
CA ARG A 57 -10.54 2.25 -19.77
C ARG A 57 -10.63 1.62 -18.39
N ILE A 58 -11.73 1.89 -17.69
CA ILE A 58 -12.03 1.28 -16.39
C ILE A 58 -12.91 0.06 -16.66
N GLU A 59 -12.37 -1.14 -16.46
CA GLU A 59 -13.13 -2.39 -16.59
C GLU A 59 -13.99 -2.62 -15.34
N ALA A 60 -15.24 -3.02 -15.55
CA ALA A 60 -16.10 -3.44 -14.44
C ALA A 60 -15.62 -4.79 -13.90
N LEU A 61 -15.60 -4.95 -12.58
CA LEU A 61 -15.24 -6.21 -11.92
C LEU A 61 -16.37 -7.25 -12.14
N GLU A 62 -16.38 -7.91 -13.30
CA GLU A 62 -17.24 -9.07 -13.57
C GLU A 62 -16.71 -10.33 -12.86
N ALA A 63 -16.53 -10.25 -11.54
CA ALA A 63 -15.68 -11.15 -10.76
C ALA A 63 -16.13 -12.63 -10.75
N LYS A 64 -17.40 -12.90 -11.05
CA LYS A 64 -17.97 -14.27 -10.97
C LYS A 64 -18.35 -14.85 -12.32
N THR A 65 -18.75 -14.00 -13.28
CA THR A 65 -19.05 -14.40 -14.66
C THR A 65 -17.78 -14.61 -15.46
N ALA A 66 -16.75 -13.77 -15.27
CA ALA A 66 -15.47 -13.89 -15.98
C ALA A 66 -14.74 -15.21 -15.68
N LEU A 67 -14.97 -15.80 -14.51
CA LEU A 67 -14.36 -17.06 -14.11
C LEU A 67 -15.15 -18.31 -14.55
N ARG A 68 -16.28 -18.13 -15.25
CA ARG A 68 -17.15 -19.23 -15.69
C ARG A 68 -16.45 -20.03 -16.79
N GLY A 69 -16.39 -21.36 -16.63
CA GLY A 69 -15.72 -22.27 -17.56
C GLY A 69 -14.32 -22.70 -17.13
N LEU A 70 -13.72 -22.05 -16.13
CA LEU A 70 -12.43 -22.47 -15.58
C LEU A 70 -12.56 -23.68 -14.63
N PRO A 71 -11.54 -24.56 -14.58
CA PRO A 71 -11.45 -25.62 -13.57
C PRO A 71 -11.58 -25.07 -12.16
N ARG A 72 -12.17 -25.86 -11.25
CA ARG A 72 -12.50 -25.43 -9.88
C ARG A 72 -11.27 -24.94 -9.11
N GLU A 73 -10.12 -25.59 -9.31
CA GLU A 73 -8.86 -25.21 -8.68
C GLU A 73 -8.37 -23.83 -9.15
N ALA A 74 -8.37 -23.59 -10.47
CA ALA A 74 -7.98 -22.31 -11.06
C ALA A 74 -8.89 -21.15 -10.60
N ARG A 75 -10.19 -21.41 -10.44
CA ARG A 75 -11.14 -20.42 -9.90
C ARG A 75 -10.83 -20.05 -8.46
N LYS A 76 -10.48 -21.01 -7.62
CA LYS A 76 -10.14 -20.76 -6.21
C LYS A 76 -8.91 -19.87 -6.09
N THR A 77 -7.87 -20.14 -6.86
CA THR A 77 -6.63 -19.33 -6.85
C THR A 77 -6.89 -17.91 -7.34
N LEU A 78 -7.57 -17.74 -8.47
CA LEU A 78 -7.85 -16.41 -9.02
C LEU A 78 -8.79 -15.59 -8.12
N ALA A 79 -9.81 -16.22 -7.53
CA ALA A 79 -10.70 -15.57 -6.58
C ALA A 79 -9.99 -15.16 -5.28
N ALA A 80 -8.96 -15.90 -4.86
CA ALA A 80 -8.14 -15.51 -3.71
C ALA A 80 -7.26 -14.29 -4.03
N MET A 81 -6.70 -14.21 -5.25
CA MET A 81 -5.90 -13.07 -5.69
C MET A 81 -6.71 -11.77 -5.86
N LEU A 82 -8.01 -11.89 -6.15
CA LEU A 82 -8.92 -10.75 -6.30
C LEU A 82 -9.42 -10.17 -4.95
N LYS A 83 -9.14 -10.83 -3.82
CA LYS A 83 -9.42 -10.26 -2.50
C LYS A 83 -8.24 -9.38 -2.08
N GLU A 84 -8.41 -8.05 -2.16
CA GLU A 84 -7.47 -7.10 -1.57
C GLU A 84 -7.49 -7.21 -0.03
N HIS A 85 -6.31 -7.09 0.59
CA HIS A 85 -6.05 -7.16 2.05
C HIS A 85 -5.90 -5.77 2.66
#